data_AF-A0A3S3UE84-F1
#
_entry.id   AF-A0A3S3UE84-F1
#
_cell.length_a   1.000
_cell.length_b   1.000
_cell.length_c   1.000
_cell.angle_alpha   90.00
_cell.angle_beta   90.00
_cell.angle_gamma   90.00
#
_symmetry.space_group_name_H-M   'P 1'
#
loop_
_entity.id
_entity.type
_entity.pdbx_description
1 polymer ?
#
loop_
_entity_poly.entity_id
_entity_poly.type
_entity_poly.pdbx_seq_one_letter_code
_entity_poly.pdbx_strand_id
1 'polypeptide(L)'
;MAIENRIRQDGFTLIETMIAMVVFTIGILGLFGMQTTAIKENLTANSITSGSAWAMDQVEQLLNQDYENLLDTDSDGNNCGGLDDWGDNADGSKVSGDVEPIYKIYWNIARGCSLTNVTFTPTTPENEIYSPKHLRIIVTRENGGGVEREFAVFNYIKQNVL
;
A
#
# COMPACT_ATOMS: atom_id res chain seq x y z
N MET A 1 5.81 -38.61 65.67
CA MET A 1 6.35 -39.42 64.57
C MET A 1 5.47 -39.16 63.35
N ALA A 2 5.93 -38.31 62.43
CA ALA A 2 5.20 -37.99 61.21
C ALA A 2 5.77 -38.82 60.06
N ILE A 3 4.92 -39.56 59.35
CA ILE A 3 5.31 -40.32 58.16
C ILE A 3 5.20 -39.35 56.99
N GLU A 4 6.36 -38.95 56.47
CA GLU A 4 6.46 -38.15 55.26
C GLU A 4 6.20 -39.05 54.05
N ASN A 5 5.09 -38.82 53.36
CA ASN A 5 4.66 -39.60 52.21
C ASN A 5 5.50 -39.16 51.00
N ARG A 6 6.66 -39.78 50.78
CA ARG A 6 7.50 -39.50 49.62
C ARG A 6 6.81 -39.99 48.36
N ILE A 7 6.36 -39.05 47.52
CA ILE A 7 5.88 -39.35 46.17
C ILE A 7 7.03 -40.02 45.41
N ARG A 8 6.82 -41.27 44.98
CA ARG A 8 7.81 -42.04 44.20
C ARG A 8 7.92 -41.40 42.82
N GLN A 9 9.11 -40.93 42.46
CA GLN A 9 9.41 -40.48 41.10
C GLN A 9 9.86 -41.70 40.31
N ASP A 10 8.95 -42.32 39.56
CA ASP A 10 9.33 -43.32 38.56
C ASP A 10 10.04 -42.62 37.40
N GLY A 11 11.16 -43.20 36.96
CA GLY A 11 11.94 -42.70 35.83
C GLY A 11 11.28 -43.04 34.50
N PHE A 12 11.53 -42.20 33.49
CA PHE A 12 11.01 -42.42 32.13
C PHE A 12 11.62 -43.65 31.47
N THR A 13 10.80 -44.40 30.73
CA THR A 13 11.30 -45.51 29.91
C THR A 13 11.92 -44.99 28.62
N LEU A 14 12.87 -45.73 28.03
CA LEU A 14 13.51 -45.33 26.77
C LEU A 14 12.49 -45.16 25.62
N ILE A 15 11.50 -46.04 25.55
CA ILE A 15 10.46 -45.98 24.53
C ILE A 15 9.56 -44.74 24.68
N GLU A 16 9.30 -44.30 25.92
CA GLU A 16 8.50 -43.12 26.22
C GLU A 16 9.20 -41.84 25.78
N THR A 17 10.51 -41.73 26.00
CA THR A 17 11.32 -40.62 25.49
C THR A 17 11.36 -40.61 23.96
N MET A 18 11.47 -41.78 23.31
CA MET A 18 11.44 -41.86 21.84
C MET A 18 10.09 -41.40 21.27
N ILE A 19 8.98 -41.84 21.86
CA ILE A 19 7.64 -41.41 21.45
C ILE A 19 7.49 -39.89 21.68
N ALA A 20 7.93 -39.36 22.82
CA ALA A 20 7.90 -37.94 23.12
C ALA A 20 8.69 -37.11 22.10
N MET A 21 9.89 -37.58 21.69
CA MET A 21 10.69 -36.92 20.65
C MET A 21 10.00 -36.92 19.28
N VAL A 22 9.31 -38.01 18.90
CA VAL A 22 8.55 -38.08 17.64
C VAL A 22 7.39 -37.08 17.67
N VAL A 23 6.60 -37.07 18.74
CA VAL A 23 5.48 -36.12 18.91
C VAL A 23 5.98 -34.68 18.90
N PHE A 24 7.08 -34.39 19.59
CA PHE A 24 7.72 -33.08 19.61
C PHE A 24 8.17 -32.64 18.22
N THR A 25 8.77 -33.55 17.44
CA THR A 25 9.24 -33.27 16.08
C THR A 25 8.08 -32.96 15.13
N ILE A 26 6.97 -33.67 15.24
CA ILE A 26 5.75 -33.37 14.46
C ILE A 26 5.22 -31.98 14.85
N GLY A 27 5.23 -31.65 16.14
CA GLY A 27 4.83 -30.34 16.64
C GLY A 27 5.66 -29.18 16.08
N ILE A 28 7.00 -29.29 16.10
CA ILE A 28 7.87 -28.20 15.61
C ILE A 28 7.79 -28.02 14.09
N LEU A 29 7.54 -29.09 13.33
CA LEU A 29 7.31 -29.00 11.89
C LEU A 29 6.02 -28.23 11.57
N GLY A 30 4.94 -28.48 12.33
CA GLY A 30 3.71 -27.69 12.23
C GLY A 30 3.93 -26.21 12.55
N LEU A 31 4.69 -25.92 13.60
CA LEU A 31 5.06 -24.54 13.97
C LEU A 31 5.89 -23.86 12.89
N PHE A 32 6.82 -24.58 12.25
CA PHE A 32 7.64 -24.02 11.19
C PHE A 32 6.79 -23.54 10.01
N GLY A 33 5.79 -24.34 9.60
CA GLY A 33 4.81 -23.93 8.58
C GLY A 33 4.10 -22.62 8.95
N MET A 34 3.56 -22.54 10.17
CA MET A 34 2.90 -21.31 10.65
C MET A 34 3.85 -20.11 10.71
N GLN A 35 5.09 -20.30 11.19
CA GLN A 35 6.09 -19.23 11.27
C GLN A 35 6.41 -18.67 9.88
N THR A 36 6.57 -19.52 8.87
CA THR A 36 6.85 -19.05 7.51
C THR A 36 5.71 -18.21 6.93
N THR A 37 4.47 -18.61 7.15
CA THR A 37 3.29 -17.85 6.72
C THR A 37 3.21 -16.51 7.45
N ALA A 38 3.35 -16.51 8.77
CA ALA A 38 3.30 -15.29 9.58
C ALA A 38 4.38 -14.27 9.18
N ILE A 39 5.60 -14.72 8.86
CA ILE A 39 6.67 -13.84 8.39
C ILE A 39 6.28 -13.20 7.04
N LYS A 40 5.80 -14.01 6.08
CA LYS A 40 5.39 -13.50 4.76
C LYS A 40 4.24 -12.51 4.84
N GLU A 41 3.25 -12.80 5.69
CA GLU A 41 2.11 -11.91 5.91
C GLU A 41 2.55 -10.61 6.59
N ASN A 42 3.43 -10.68 7.58
CA ASN A 42 3.98 -9.49 8.23
C ASN A 42 4.78 -8.61 7.27
N LEU A 43 5.61 -9.20 6.39
CA LEU A 43 6.32 -8.46 5.35
C LEU A 43 5.35 -7.76 4.40
N THR A 44 4.28 -8.44 4.00
CA THR A 44 3.25 -7.87 3.12
C THR A 44 2.49 -6.74 3.80
N ALA A 45 2.07 -6.93 5.06
CA ALA A 45 1.37 -5.91 5.84
C ALA A 45 2.24 -4.67 6.11
N ASN A 46 3.51 -4.88 6.44
CA ASN A 46 4.48 -3.79 6.56
C ASN A 46 4.63 -3.06 5.22
N SER A 47 4.68 -3.83 4.12
CA SER A 47 4.82 -3.25 2.79
C SER A 47 3.62 -2.37 2.41
N ILE A 48 2.39 -2.80 2.73
CA ILE A 48 1.17 -2.01 2.52
C ILE A 48 1.22 -0.75 3.36
N THR A 49 1.51 -0.89 4.65
CA THR A 49 1.54 0.23 5.60
C THR A 49 2.54 1.31 5.15
N SER A 50 3.75 0.91 4.78
CA SER A 50 4.81 1.83 4.36
C SER A 50 4.46 2.52 3.03
N GLY A 51 3.98 1.78 2.04
CA GLY A 51 3.57 2.35 0.75
C GLY A 51 2.38 3.31 0.88
N SER A 52 1.38 2.96 1.69
CA SER A 52 0.24 3.85 1.98
C SER A 52 0.67 5.09 2.75
N ALA A 53 1.58 4.98 3.72
CA ALA A 53 2.09 6.14 4.46
C ALA A 53 2.79 7.16 3.54
N TRP A 54 3.60 6.67 2.61
CA TRP A 54 4.24 7.52 1.60
C TRP A 54 3.24 8.17 0.65
N ALA A 55 2.23 7.43 0.22
CA ALA A 55 1.18 7.97 -0.64
C ALA A 55 0.36 9.06 0.06
N MET A 56 0.04 8.84 1.35
CA MET A 56 -0.65 9.83 2.17
C MET A 56 0.17 11.11 2.36
N ASP A 57 1.48 11.00 2.62
CA ASP A 57 2.39 12.17 2.66
C ASP A 57 2.36 12.96 1.34
N GLN A 58 2.37 12.27 0.20
CA GLN A 58 2.28 12.93 -1.11
C GLN A 58 0.91 13.59 -1.35
N VAL A 59 -0.18 12.92 -0.96
CA VAL A 59 -1.53 13.49 -0.99
C VAL A 59 -1.59 14.76 -0.15
N GLU A 60 -1.07 14.75 1.08
CA GLU A 60 -1.06 15.92 1.96
C GLU A 60 -0.28 17.07 1.34
N GLN A 61 0.87 16.81 0.71
CA GLN A 61 1.64 17.83 0.00
C GLN A 61 0.83 18.44 -1.16
N LEU A 62 0.16 17.63 -1.98
CA LEU A 62 -0.66 18.12 -3.09
C LEU A 62 -1.91 18.88 -2.61
N LEU A 63 -2.55 18.40 -1.54
CA LEU A 63 -3.71 19.08 -0.97
C LEU A 63 -3.33 20.41 -0.31
N ASN A 64 -2.11 20.54 0.21
CA ASN A 64 -1.60 21.78 0.79
C ASN A 64 -1.12 22.80 -0.25
N GLN A 65 -0.85 22.39 -1.50
CA GLN A 65 -0.52 23.32 -2.58
C GLN A 65 -1.72 24.17 -2.99
N ASP A 66 -1.52 25.44 -3.38
CA ASP A 66 -2.61 26.28 -3.88
C ASP A 66 -3.33 25.64 -5.06
N TYR A 67 -4.63 25.89 -5.17
CA TYR A 67 -5.45 25.33 -6.25
C TYR A 67 -4.84 25.64 -7.63
N GLU A 68 -4.32 26.85 -7.85
CA GLU A 68 -3.69 27.27 -9.11
C GLU A 68 -2.42 26.47 -9.47
N ASN A 69 -1.67 26.00 -8.46
CA ASN A 69 -0.43 25.26 -8.66
C ASN A 69 -0.63 23.77 -8.95
N LEU A 70 -1.87 23.26 -8.82
CA LEU A 70 -2.22 21.91 -9.25
C LEU A 70 -2.45 21.89 -10.76
N LEU A 71 -1.36 21.65 -11.48
CA LEU A 71 -1.35 21.66 -12.93
C LEU A 71 -1.25 20.23 -13.48
N ASP A 72 -2.17 19.91 -14.38
CA ASP A 72 -1.94 18.91 -15.43
C ASP A 72 -0.69 19.36 -16.20
N THR A 73 0.38 18.59 -16.09
CA THR A 73 1.74 18.93 -16.50
C THR A 73 2.14 18.18 -17.76
N ASP A 74 1.54 17.02 -18.04
CA ASP A 74 1.86 16.24 -19.24
C ASP A 74 1.24 16.81 -20.54
N SER A 75 0.16 17.60 -20.43
CA SER A 75 -0.52 18.28 -21.56
C SER A 75 -0.79 17.36 -22.76
N ASP A 76 -0.98 16.07 -22.54
CA ASP A 76 -1.15 15.08 -23.60
C ASP A 76 -2.57 15.14 -24.24
N GLY A 77 -3.47 15.93 -23.63
CA GLY A 77 -4.82 16.20 -24.11
C GLY A 77 -5.84 15.10 -23.79
N ASN A 78 -5.51 14.15 -22.91
CA ASN A 78 -6.36 13.01 -22.60
C ASN A 78 -7.50 13.31 -21.59
N ASN A 79 -7.60 14.56 -21.11
CA ASN A 79 -8.59 15.02 -20.14
C ASN A 79 -8.60 14.14 -18.87
N CYS A 80 -9.61 13.28 -18.73
CA CYS A 80 -9.76 12.39 -17.58
C CYS A 80 -9.04 11.05 -17.75
N GLY A 81 -8.59 10.75 -18.97
CA GLY A 81 -7.75 9.58 -19.22
C GLY A 81 -6.44 9.65 -18.45
N GLY A 82 -5.93 10.86 -18.21
CA GLY A 82 -4.63 11.05 -17.57
C GLY A 82 -4.61 10.73 -16.10
N LEU A 83 -5.78 10.58 -15.47
CA LEU A 83 -5.85 10.07 -14.10
C LEU A 83 -5.26 8.66 -13.99
N ASP A 84 -5.29 7.86 -15.05
CA ASP A 84 -4.74 6.50 -15.11
C ASP A 84 -3.27 6.45 -15.55
N ASP A 85 -2.62 7.60 -15.82
CA ASP A 85 -1.26 7.62 -16.33
C ASP A 85 -0.21 7.17 -15.31
N TRP A 86 0.88 6.62 -15.84
CA TRP A 86 1.97 6.04 -15.07
C TRP A 86 3.26 6.16 -15.87
N GLY A 87 4.40 6.05 -15.18
CA GLY A 87 5.70 6.19 -15.83
C GLY A 87 5.95 7.62 -16.29
N ASP A 88 6.45 7.79 -17.51
CA ASP A 88 6.80 9.10 -18.07
C ASP A 88 5.57 9.95 -18.46
N ASN A 89 4.39 9.33 -18.51
CA ASN A 89 3.13 10.00 -18.82
C ASN A 89 2.45 10.57 -17.57
N ALA A 90 2.93 10.28 -16.35
CA ALA A 90 2.30 10.83 -15.16
C ALA A 90 2.70 12.29 -14.94
N ASP A 91 1.80 13.10 -14.38
CA ASP A 91 2.08 14.52 -14.06
C ASP A 91 3.24 14.68 -13.07
N GLY A 92 3.44 13.68 -12.23
CA GLY A 92 4.70 13.53 -11.53
C GLY A 92 4.86 12.20 -10.85
N SER A 93 6.09 11.97 -10.38
CA SER A 93 6.43 10.74 -9.67
C SER A 93 7.47 10.97 -8.58
N LYS A 94 7.46 10.08 -7.59
CA LYS A 94 8.43 10.05 -6.49
C LYS A 94 8.75 8.61 -6.14
N VAL A 95 10.03 8.34 -5.89
CA VAL A 95 10.51 7.02 -5.47
C VAL A 95 10.89 7.05 -3.98
N SER A 96 10.67 5.93 -3.28
CA SER A 96 10.98 5.83 -1.85
C SER A 96 12.46 5.82 -1.50
N GLY A 97 13.34 5.70 -2.49
CA GLY A 97 14.79 5.61 -2.37
C GLY A 97 15.34 4.33 -3.01
N ASP A 98 16.57 3.99 -2.68
CA ASP A 98 17.32 2.87 -3.30
C ASP A 98 17.28 1.56 -2.51
N VAL A 99 16.60 1.54 -1.34
CA VAL A 99 16.53 0.37 -0.46
C VAL A 99 15.18 -0.32 -0.63
N GLU A 100 15.21 -1.62 -0.90
CA GLU A 100 13.99 -2.43 -1.06
C GLU A 100 13.15 -2.52 0.24
N PRO A 101 11.81 -2.58 0.12
CA PRO A 101 11.04 -2.48 -1.12
C PRO A 101 11.00 -1.06 -1.68
N ILE A 102 11.22 -0.94 -2.99
CA ILE A 102 11.17 0.33 -3.71
C ILE A 102 9.70 0.62 -4.07
N TYR A 103 9.13 1.65 -3.47
CA TYR A 103 7.83 2.18 -3.85
C TYR A 103 8.02 3.32 -4.84
N LYS A 104 7.22 3.32 -5.91
CA LYS A 104 7.12 4.46 -6.82
C LYS A 104 5.70 4.96 -6.82
N ILE A 105 5.54 6.22 -6.48
CA ILE A 105 4.26 6.92 -6.47
C ILE A 105 4.20 7.75 -7.74
N TYR A 106 3.05 7.70 -8.41
CA TYR A 106 2.67 8.57 -9.51
C TYR A 106 1.45 9.37 -9.07
N TRP A 107 1.42 10.67 -9.36
CA TRP A 107 0.23 11.49 -9.16
C TRP A 107 -0.17 12.13 -10.47
N ASN A 108 -1.48 12.18 -10.70
CA ASN A 108 -2.11 12.74 -11.88
C ASN A 108 -3.21 13.70 -11.46
N ILE A 109 -3.36 14.79 -12.21
CA ILE A 109 -4.22 15.93 -11.93
C ILE A 109 -5.01 16.21 -13.20
N ALA A 110 -6.31 15.93 -13.19
CA ALA A 110 -7.18 16.19 -14.33
C ALA A 110 -8.27 17.22 -14.01
N ARG A 111 -8.77 17.90 -15.04
CA ARG A 111 -9.86 18.88 -14.95
C ARG A 111 -11.06 18.45 -15.80
N GLY A 112 -12.25 18.96 -15.46
CA GLY A 112 -13.46 18.72 -16.26
C GLY A 112 -13.96 17.26 -16.20
N CYS A 113 -13.48 16.51 -15.20
CA CYS A 113 -13.88 15.12 -15.01
C CYS A 113 -15.22 15.02 -14.33
N SER A 114 -16.12 14.30 -15.00
CA SER A 114 -17.43 13.97 -14.46
C SER A 114 -17.45 12.49 -14.13
N LEU A 115 -17.91 12.16 -12.92
CA LEU A 115 -18.20 10.78 -12.52
C LEU A 115 -19.49 10.25 -13.20
N THR A 116 -20.04 11.00 -14.16
CA THR A 116 -21.21 10.67 -14.99
C THR A 116 -20.90 11.02 -16.45
N ASN A 117 -21.65 10.47 -17.42
CA ASN A 117 -21.50 10.77 -18.86
C ASN A 117 -21.81 12.24 -19.27
N VAL A 118 -21.82 13.17 -18.32
CA VAL A 118 -22.01 14.61 -18.56
C VAL A 118 -20.66 15.30 -18.46
N THR A 119 -20.00 15.50 -19.59
CA THR A 119 -18.76 16.25 -19.68
C THR A 119 -19.00 17.70 -19.27
N PHE A 120 -18.31 18.19 -18.23
CA PHE A 120 -18.29 19.61 -17.90
C PHE A 120 -17.07 20.23 -18.59
N THR A 121 -17.28 20.77 -19.78
CA THR A 121 -16.29 21.65 -20.43
C THR A 121 -16.48 23.07 -19.88
N PRO A 122 -15.48 23.66 -19.21
CA PRO A 122 -15.56 25.05 -18.80
C PRO A 122 -15.73 25.92 -20.06
N THR A 123 -16.82 26.69 -20.11
CA THR A 123 -17.22 27.47 -21.28
C THR A 123 -16.65 28.88 -21.31
N THR A 124 -16.00 29.32 -20.23
CA THR A 124 -15.35 30.64 -20.09
C THR A 124 -14.15 30.56 -19.12
N PRO A 125 -13.15 31.48 -19.23
CA PRO A 125 -11.97 31.50 -18.35
C PRO A 125 -12.30 31.66 -16.86
N GLU A 126 -13.38 32.37 -16.53
CA GLU A 126 -13.85 32.53 -15.15
C GLU A 126 -14.41 31.23 -14.56
N ASN A 127 -14.93 30.32 -15.40
CA ASN A 127 -15.43 29.01 -14.96
C ASN A 127 -14.32 27.97 -14.77
N GLU A 128 -13.10 28.20 -15.29
CA GLU A 128 -11.95 27.31 -15.06
C GLU A 128 -11.42 27.41 -13.63
N ILE A 129 -11.44 28.61 -13.04
CA ILE A 129 -10.98 28.87 -11.67
C ILE A 129 -11.83 28.11 -10.66
N TYR A 130 -13.11 27.86 -10.94
CA TYR A 130 -14.04 27.14 -10.05
C TYR A 130 -14.24 25.66 -10.39
N SER A 131 -13.58 25.15 -11.44
CA SER A 131 -13.76 23.75 -11.86
C SER A 131 -13.13 22.80 -10.84
N PRO A 132 -13.75 21.67 -10.47
CA PRO A 132 -13.08 20.68 -9.63
C PRO A 132 -11.86 20.10 -10.36
N LYS A 133 -10.73 20.03 -9.65
CA LYS A 133 -9.56 19.25 -10.05
C LYS A 133 -9.63 17.88 -9.40
N HIS A 134 -9.48 16.84 -10.20
CA HIS A 134 -9.39 15.46 -9.74
C HIS A 134 -7.92 15.09 -9.57
N LEU A 135 -7.57 14.54 -8.43
CA LEU A 135 -6.23 14.04 -8.14
C LEU A 135 -6.32 12.53 -7.99
N ARG A 136 -5.50 11.80 -8.72
CA ARG A 136 -5.33 10.36 -8.55
C ARG A 136 -3.88 10.05 -8.26
N ILE A 137 -3.63 9.36 -7.15
CA ILE A 137 -2.30 8.94 -6.72
C ILE A 137 -2.25 7.42 -6.84
N ILE A 138 -1.31 6.92 -7.63
CA ILE A 138 -1.10 5.52 -7.94
C ILE A 138 0.22 5.08 -7.31
N VAL A 139 0.16 4.11 -6.40
CA VAL A 139 1.34 3.52 -5.78
C VAL A 139 1.67 2.23 -6.48
N THR A 140 2.87 2.16 -7.04
CA THR A 140 3.41 0.95 -7.62
C THR A 140 4.45 0.32 -6.70
N ARG A 141 4.46 -1.01 -6.67
CA ARG A 141 5.44 -1.82 -5.94
C ARG A 141 6.16 -2.71 -6.93
N GLU A 142 7.49 -2.66 -6.92
CA GLU A 142 8.32 -3.56 -7.70
C GLU A 142 8.64 -4.81 -6.87
N ASN A 143 8.23 -5.98 -7.37
CA ASN A 143 8.57 -7.28 -6.79
C ASN A 143 9.36 -8.10 -7.82
N GLY A 144 10.06 -9.15 -7.39
CA GLY A 144 10.83 -10.05 -8.29
C GLY A 144 10.02 -10.76 -9.41
N GLY A 145 8.71 -10.53 -9.51
CA GLY A 145 7.82 -11.01 -10.58
C GLY A 145 7.25 -9.90 -11.49
N GLY A 146 7.65 -8.63 -11.31
CA GLY A 146 7.18 -7.48 -12.08
C GLY A 146 6.70 -6.31 -11.23
N VAL A 147 6.20 -5.26 -11.90
CA VAL A 147 5.66 -4.06 -11.26
C VAL A 147 4.16 -4.23 -11.02
N GLU A 148 3.76 -4.26 -9.76
CA GLU A 148 2.37 -4.18 -9.34
C GLU A 148 1.93 -2.71 -9.36
N ARG A 149 1.10 -2.34 -10.33
CA ARG A 149 0.80 -0.92 -10.63
C ARG A 149 -0.18 -0.27 -9.67
N GLU A 150 -1.18 -1.01 -9.18
CA GLU A 150 -2.23 -0.45 -8.33
C GLU A 150 -2.18 -1.09 -6.94
N PHE A 151 -1.00 -1.05 -6.32
CA PHE A 151 -0.84 -1.57 -4.97
C PHE A 151 -1.66 -0.77 -3.96
N ALA A 152 -1.73 0.55 -4.15
CA ALA A 152 -2.69 1.43 -3.49
C ALA A 152 -3.05 2.58 -4.44
N VAL A 153 -4.33 2.97 -4.46
CA VAL A 153 -4.83 4.08 -5.28
C VAL A 153 -5.64 5.01 -4.40
N PHE A 154 -5.35 6.30 -4.47
CA PHE A 154 -6.05 7.34 -3.72
C PHE A 154 -6.64 8.36 -4.69
N ASN A 155 -7.92 8.66 -4.52
CA ASN A 155 -8.65 9.60 -5.38
C ASN A 155 -9.19 10.75 -4.54
N TYR A 156 -8.87 11.98 -4.94
CA TYR A 156 -9.31 13.20 -4.27
C TYR A 156 -9.86 14.20 -5.28
N ILE A 157 -10.68 15.12 -4.79
CA ILE A 157 -11.19 16.24 -5.56
C ILE A 157 -10.84 17.50 -4.78
N LYS A 158 -10.18 18.45 -5.45
CA LYS A 158 -9.95 19.78 -4.92
C LYS A 158 -10.80 20.78 -5.70
N GLN A 159 -11.59 21.56 -4.98
CA GLN A 159 -12.39 22.65 -5.52
C GLN A 159 -11.81 23.97 -5.05
N ASN A 160 -11.86 24.97 -5.92
CA ASN A 160 -11.62 26.34 -5.51
C ASN A 160 -12.94 26.92 -4.98
N VAL A 161 -12.97 27.24 -3.68
CA VAL A 161 -14.14 27.83 -3.04
C VAL A 161 -13.82 29.31 -2.81
N LEU A 162 -14.72 30.18 -3.27
CA LEU A 162 -14.66 31.64 -3.11
C LEU A 162 -14.43 32.09 -1.66
#